data_AF-A0A8D8BC17-F1
#
_entry.id   AF-A0A8D8BC17-F1
#
_cell.length_a   1.000
_cell.length_b   1.000
_cell.length_c   1.000
_cell.angle_alpha   90.00
_cell.angle_beta   90.00
_cell.angle_gamma   90.00
#
_symmetry.space_group_name_H-M   'P 1'
#
loop_
_entity.id
_entity.type
_entity.pdbx_description
1 polymer ?
#
loop_
_entity_poly.entity_id
_entity_poly.type
_entity_poly.pdbx_seq_one_letter_code
_entity_poly.pdbx_strand_id
1 'polypeptide(L)'
;FVSLCGRERNFIRCDDVPAVFTHVFRDGEGGGERLGYGHAGDGLSVPWEPARVCMFLASGRVYHPAPERYGSVGLIRSRLAIELSKDFSFGNGEEQPPTHFCWNGTTHELDTEWWKSTYINQRGEVLE
;
A
#
# COMPACT_ATOMS: atom_id res chain seq x y z
N PHE A 1 14.27 5.46 -9.22
CA PHE A 1 13.64 6.50 -8.38
C PHE A 1 14.65 7.60 -8.07
N VAL A 2 14.23 8.86 -7.98
CA VAL A 2 15.10 9.99 -7.59
C VAL A 2 14.72 10.43 -6.18
N SER A 3 15.61 10.22 -5.22
CA SER A 3 15.47 10.69 -3.84
C SER A 3 16.14 12.04 -3.68
N LEU A 4 15.40 13.03 -3.18
CA LEU A 4 15.90 14.38 -2.95
C LEU A 4 16.39 14.53 -1.51
N CYS A 5 17.64 14.98 -1.34
CA CYS A 5 18.22 15.29 -0.04
C CYS A 5 18.83 16.70 -0.07
N GLY A 6 18.02 17.72 0.23
CA GLY A 6 18.41 19.11 0.05
C GLY A 6 18.74 19.42 -1.42
N ARG A 7 19.99 19.78 -1.70
CA ARG A 7 20.49 20.05 -3.07
C ARG A 7 20.92 18.79 -3.81
N GLU A 8 21.09 17.68 -3.10
CA GLU A 8 21.58 16.42 -3.64
C GLU A 8 20.46 15.59 -4.28
N ARG A 9 20.80 14.88 -5.36
CA ARG A 9 19.91 13.94 -6.06
C ARG A 9 20.51 12.55 -6.01
N ASN A 10 19.82 11.65 -5.33
CA ASN A 10 20.18 10.25 -5.24
C ASN A 10 19.36 9.42 -6.23
N PHE A 11 20.03 8.66 -7.08
CA PHE A 11 19.38 7.77 -8.05
C PHE A 11 19.37 6.35 -7.51
N ILE A 12 18.18 5.89 -7.10
CA ILE A 12 18.00 4.60 -6.43
C ILE A 12 17.32 3.63 -7.39
N ARG A 13 17.93 2.47 -7.59
CA ARG A 13 17.27 1.30 -8.17
C ARG A 13 16.56 0.57 -7.03
N CYS A 14 15.23 0.58 -7.05
CA CYS A 14 14.42 -0.11 -6.06
C CYS A 14 14.20 -1.56 -6.52
N ASP A 15 14.27 -2.52 -5.59
CA ASP A 15 13.93 -3.91 -5.87
C ASP A 15 12.43 -4.06 -6.18
N ASP A 16 11.61 -3.34 -5.41
CA ASP A 16 10.17 -3.27 -5.60
C ASP A 16 9.68 -1.87 -6.01
N VAL A 17 9.11 -1.12 -5.07
CA VAL A 17 8.63 0.26 -5.26
C VAL A 17 9.34 1.21 -4.29
N PRO A 18 9.50 2.50 -4.62
CA PRO A 18 10.28 3.42 -3.80
C PRO A 18 9.59 3.82 -2.48
N ALA A 19 8.25 3.76 -2.42
CA ALA A 19 7.50 4.07 -1.21
C ALA A 19 7.20 2.80 -0.42
N VAL A 20 7.67 2.71 0.83
CA VAL A 20 7.37 1.60 1.73
C VAL A 20 6.67 2.11 2.99
N PHE A 21 5.42 1.71 3.14
CA PHE A 21 4.57 2.03 4.27
C PHE A 21 4.89 1.15 5.47
N THR A 22 4.87 1.76 6.65
CA THR A 22 5.44 1.16 7.87
C THR A 22 4.46 1.00 9.01
N HIS A 23 3.47 1.88 9.15
CA HIS A 23 2.48 1.86 10.21
C HIS A 23 1.26 2.71 9.82
N VAL A 24 0.10 2.37 10.37
CA VAL A 24 -1.09 3.21 10.36
C VAL A 24 -1.15 3.99 11.68
N PHE A 25 -1.50 5.27 11.64
CA PHE A 25 -1.66 6.11 12.83
C PHE A 25 -2.82 7.10 12.64
N ARG A 26 -3.23 7.76 13.74
CA ARG A 26 -4.25 8.83 13.70
C ARG A 26 -3.59 10.20 13.79
N ASP A 27 -4.03 11.11 12.93
CA ASP A 27 -3.51 12.47 12.86
C ASP A 27 -4.13 13.37 13.94
N GLY A 28 -3.57 13.35 15.15
CA GLY A 28 -4.05 14.18 16.26
C GLY A 28 -5.48 13.87 16.73
N GLU A 29 -6.04 14.72 17.61
CA GLU A 29 -7.41 14.58 18.09
C GLU A 29 -8.42 14.98 17.00
N GLY A 30 -9.23 14.02 16.56
CA GLY A 30 -10.28 14.23 15.57
C GLY A 30 -9.82 14.18 14.10
N GLY A 31 -8.54 13.96 13.83
CA GLY A 31 -8.05 13.78 12.46
C GLY A 31 -8.24 12.36 11.92
N GLY A 32 -8.04 12.24 10.61
CA GLY A 32 -8.16 10.98 9.89
C GLY A 32 -7.01 10.01 10.16
N GLU A 33 -7.21 8.75 9.76
CA GLU A 33 -6.15 7.75 9.78
C GLU A 33 -5.20 7.96 8.60
N ARG A 34 -3.91 7.71 8.85
CA ARG A 34 -2.83 7.96 7.91
C ARG A 34 -1.86 6.78 7.89
N LEU A 35 -1.16 6.64 6.78
CA LEU A 35 -0.19 5.59 6.55
C LEU A 35 1.21 6.22 6.44
N GLY A 36 2.07 5.94 7.42
CA GLY A 36 3.42 6.51 7.54
C GLY A 36 4.46 5.76 6.73
N TYR A 37 5.43 6.47 6.14
CA TYR A 37 6.51 5.89 5.32
C TYR A 37 7.86 6.57 5.55
N GLY A 38 8.94 5.95 5.03
CA GLY A 38 10.27 6.56 5.01
C GLY A 38 10.95 6.70 6.37
N HIS A 39 10.47 6.00 7.40
CA HIS A 39 11.00 6.06 8.77
C HIS A 39 11.04 7.47 9.40
N ALA A 40 10.26 8.41 8.88
CA ALA A 40 10.20 9.79 9.37
C ALA A 40 9.19 9.99 10.53
N GLY A 41 8.89 8.92 11.27
CA GLY A 41 7.71 8.87 12.15
C GLY A 41 6.44 9.22 11.36
N ASP A 42 5.69 10.19 11.85
CA ASP A 42 4.44 10.65 11.25
C ASP A 42 4.64 11.78 10.21
N GLY A 43 5.87 12.29 10.09
CA GLY A 43 6.20 13.45 9.25
C GLY A 43 6.11 13.19 7.74
N LEU A 44 6.13 11.92 7.32
CA LEU A 44 5.87 11.49 5.95
C LEU A 44 4.73 10.48 5.95
N SER A 45 3.57 10.90 5.47
CA SER A 45 2.37 10.07 5.50
C SER A 45 1.39 10.39 4.38
N VAL A 46 0.54 9.42 4.05
CA VAL A 46 -0.60 9.58 3.13
C VAL A 46 -1.90 9.30 3.88
N PRO A 47 -3.06 9.79 3.40
CA PRO A 47 -4.36 9.34 3.93
C PRO A 47 -4.47 7.81 3.85
N TRP A 48 -5.01 7.19 4.90
CA TRP A 48 -5.31 5.76 4.89
C TRP A 48 -6.62 5.52 4.16
N GLU A 49 -6.60 4.61 3.17
CA GLU A 49 -7.74 4.31 2.31
C GLU A 49 -7.98 2.78 2.31
N PRO A 50 -8.75 2.25 3.28
CA PRO A 50 -8.94 0.80 3.46
C PRO A 50 -9.41 0.08 2.19
N ALA A 51 -10.32 0.69 1.44
CA ALA A 51 -10.88 0.14 0.21
C ALA A 51 -9.87 0.05 -0.94
N ARG A 52 -8.74 0.75 -0.85
CA ARG A 52 -7.69 0.77 -1.89
C ARG A 52 -6.44 -0.01 -1.49
N VAL A 53 -6.50 -0.83 -0.45
CA VAL A 53 -5.46 -1.82 -0.17
C VAL A 53 -5.59 -2.97 -1.17
N CYS A 54 -4.49 -3.37 -1.80
CA CYS A 54 -4.49 -4.51 -2.72
C CYS A 54 -3.42 -5.54 -2.35
N MET A 55 -3.73 -6.83 -2.52
CA MET A 55 -2.82 -7.94 -2.27
C MET A 55 -2.61 -8.71 -3.58
N PHE A 56 -1.35 -8.99 -3.92
CA PHE A 56 -0.99 -9.83 -5.06
C PHE A 56 -0.66 -11.24 -4.58
N LEU A 57 -1.38 -12.24 -5.08
CA LEU A 57 -1.28 -13.63 -4.61
C LEU A 57 0.09 -14.24 -4.86
N ALA A 58 0.66 -14.03 -6.05
CA ALA A 58 1.93 -14.63 -6.45
C ALA A 58 3.09 -14.27 -5.50
N SER A 59 3.07 -13.05 -4.95
CA SER A 59 4.11 -12.54 -4.06
C SER A 59 3.67 -12.46 -2.59
N GLY A 60 2.37 -12.53 -2.31
CA GLY A 60 1.77 -12.21 -1.01
C GLY A 60 1.95 -10.75 -0.59
N ARG A 61 2.44 -9.87 -1.50
CA ARG A 61 2.71 -8.48 -1.18
C ARG A 61 1.44 -7.67 -1.17
N VAL A 62 1.40 -6.70 -0.26
CA VAL A 62 0.27 -5.80 -0.08
C VAL A 62 0.71 -4.39 -0.43
N TYR A 63 -0.11 -3.66 -1.19
CA TYR A 63 0.17 -2.31 -1.65
C TYR A 63 -0.98 -1.36 -1.31
N HIS A 64 -0.69 -0.07 -1.37
CA HIS A 64 -1.62 1.04 -1.14
C HIS A 64 -1.25 2.21 -2.06
N PRO A 65 -2.20 3.11 -2.40
CA PRO A 65 -1.90 4.33 -3.13
C PRO A 65 -0.75 5.13 -2.50
N ALA A 66 0.13 5.65 -3.35
CA ALA A 66 1.21 6.55 -2.95
C ALA A 66 1.23 7.78 -3.87
N PRO A 67 1.93 8.87 -3.49
CA PRO A 67 2.11 10.02 -4.36
C PRO A 67 2.73 9.64 -5.71
N GLU A 68 2.32 10.33 -6.78
CA GLU A 68 2.77 10.08 -8.16
C GLU A 68 4.29 10.12 -8.32
N ARG A 69 4.99 10.97 -7.56
CA ARG A 69 6.46 11.03 -7.53
C ARG A 69 7.12 9.70 -7.12
N TYR A 70 6.38 8.80 -6.48
CA TYR A 70 6.80 7.46 -6.10
C TYR A 70 6.23 6.37 -7.03
N GLY A 71 5.58 6.76 -8.13
CA GLY A 71 4.96 5.85 -9.10
C GLY A 71 3.52 5.45 -8.77
N SER A 72 2.83 6.26 -7.95
CA SER A 72 1.41 6.11 -7.59
C SER A 72 1.04 4.88 -6.75
N VAL A 73 2.02 4.05 -6.38
CA VAL A 73 1.85 2.83 -5.59
C VAL A 73 2.97 2.71 -4.56
N GLY A 74 2.63 2.24 -3.37
CA GLY A 74 3.57 1.98 -2.29
C GLY A 74 3.36 0.61 -1.67
N LEU A 75 4.45 -0.04 -1.29
CA LEU A 75 4.47 -1.36 -0.67
C LEU A 75 4.18 -1.23 0.81
N ILE A 76 3.30 -2.06 1.35
CA ILE A 76 3.13 -2.23 2.79
C ILE A 76 4.18 -3.21 3.28
N ARG A 77 5.02 -2.80 4.25
CA ARG A 77 6.07 -3.67 4.80
C ARG A 77 5.47 -4.97 5.35
N SER A 78 6.24 -6.06 5.30
CA SER A 78 5.77 -7.40 5.68
C SER A 78 5.10 -7.46 7.06
N ARG A 79 5.66 -6.76 8.06
CA ARG A 79 5.06 -6.73 9.40
C ARG A 79 3.63 -6.17 9.38
N LEU A 80 3.43 -5.02 8.76
CA LEU A 80 2.10 -4.41 8.67
C LEU A 80 1.19 -5.25 7.76
N ALA A 81 1.71 -5.79 6.66
CA ALA A 81 0.94 -6.66 5.78
C ALA A 81 0.38 -7.91 6.50
N ILE A 82 1.18 -8.53 7.39
CA ILE A 82 0.73 -9.65 8.24
C ILE A 82 -0.33 -9.19 9.26
N GLU A 83 -0.18 -7.99 9.82
CA GLU A 83 -1.18 -7.44 10.73
C GLU A 83 -2.52 -7.18 10.03
N LEU A 84 -2.49 -6.74 8.77
CA LEU A 84 -3.68 -6.51 7.93
C LEU A 84 -4.25 -7.81 7.34
N SER A 85 -3.45 -8.88 7.21
CA SER A 85 -3.87 -10.07 6.45
C SER A 85 -5.08 -10.79 7.05
N LYS A 86 -5.21 -10.73 8.39
CA LYS A 86 -6.33 -11.29 9.15
C LYS A 86 -7.68 -10.62 8.83
N ASP A 87 -7.63 -9.42 8.26
CA ASP A 87 -8.80 -8.58 8.02
C ASP A 87 -9.27 -8.65 6.56
N PHE A 88 -8.59 -9.40 5.69
CA PHE A 88 -9.04 -9.67 4.32
C PHE A 88 -10.08 -10.79 4.25
N SER A 89 -11.00 -10.66 3.30
CA SER A 89 -12.01 -11.70 3.00
C SER A 89 -12.01 -12.08 1.52
N PHE A 90 -11.99 -13.39 1.27
CA PHE A 90 -11.79 -14.02 -0.03
C PHE A 90 -13.11 -14.56 -0.61
N GLY A 91 -14.00 -13.66 -1.04
CA GLY A 91 -15.35 -14.03 -1.52
C GLY A 91 -15.36 -14.90 -2.78
N ASN A 92 -14.26 -14.88 -3.55
CA ASN A 92 -14.11 -15.66 -4.79
C ASN A 92 -13.25 -16.93 -4.59
N GLY A 93 -12.92 -17.30 -3.35
CA GLY A 93 -12.01 -18.41 -3.00
C GLY A 93 -10.61 -17.95 -2.63
N GLU A 94 -9.88 -18.80 -1.90
CA GLU A 94 -8.54 -18.47 -1.35
C GLU A 94 -7.44 -18.35 -2.41
N GLU A 95 -7.65 -18.96 -3.58
CA GLU A 95 -6.77 -18.86 -4.76
C GLU A 95 -7.01 -17.58 -5.57
N GLN A 96 -7.93 -16.71 -5.12
CA GLN A 96 -8.29 -15.46 -5.78
C GLN A 96 -7.95 -14.26 -4.89
N PRO A 97 -7.68 -13.06 -5.45
CA PRO A 97 -7.40 -11.88 -4.64
C PRO A 97 -8.54 -11.57 -3.66
N PRO A 98 -8.24 -10.94 -2.50
CA PRO A 98 -9.28 -10.59 -1.55
C PRO A 98 -10.28 -9.62 -2.18
N THR A 99 -11.54 -9.80 -1.79
CA THR A 99 -12.67 -9.00 -2.30
C THR A 99 -13.07 -7.89 -1.35
N HIS A 100 -12.85 -8.11 -0.05
CA HIS A 100 -13.22 -7.18 1.00
C HIS A 100 -12.10 -7.08 2.04
N PHE A 101 -12.09 -5.95 2.75
CA PHE A 101 -11.19 -5.66 3.84
C PHE A 101 -11.94 -5.06 5.02
N CYS A 102 -11.82 -5.67 6.21
CA CYS A 102 -12.50 -5.23 7.42
C CYS A 102 -11.58 -4.33 8.26
N TRP A 103 -11.86 -3.04 8.31
CA TRP A 103 -11.04 -2.09 9.06
C TRP A 103 -11.85 -1.39 10.15
N ASN A 104 -11.38 -1.45 11.40
CA ASN A 104 -12.07 -0.84 12.56
C ASN A 104 -13.57 -1.21 12.66
N GLY A 105 -13.92 -2.46 12.34
CA GLY A 105 -15.29 -2.97 12.37
C GLY A 105 -16.17 -2.53 11.19
N THR A 106 -15.60 -1.85 10.20
CA THR A 106 -16.28 -1.50 8.94
C THR A 106 -15.73 -2.36 7.81
N THR A 107 -16.61 -3.02 7.07
CA THR A 107 -16.24 -3.80 5.89
C THR A 107 -16.20 -2.90 4.66
N HIS A 108 -15.10 -2.95 3.92
CA HIS A 108 -14.90 -2.22 2.68
C HIS A 108 -14.80 -3.21 1.52
N GLU A 109 -15.52 -2.97 0.44
CA GLU A 109 -15.27 -3.62 -0.85
C GLU A 109 -13.96 -3.07 -1.43
N LEU A 110 -13.09 -3.96 -1.90
CA LEU A 110 -11.78 -3.57 -2.42
C LEU A 110 -11.89 -3.09 -3.87
N ASP A 111 -11.38 -1.89 -4.12
CA ASP A 111 -11.24 -1.32 -5.47
C ASP A 111 -10.09 -2.06 -6.19
N THR A 112 -10.46 -2.82 -7.21
CA THR A 112 -9.53 -3.61 -8.03
C THR A 112 -9.03 -2.86 -9.26
N GLU A 113 -9.54 -1.66 -9.55
CA GLU A 113 -9.24 -0.94 -10.79
C GLU A 113 -8.09 0.05 -10.63
N TRP A 114 -7.97 0.71 -9.46
CA TRP A 114 -7.06 1.85 -9.30
C TRP A 114 -5.59 1.51 -9.62
N TRP A 115 -5.11 0.31 -9.24
CA TRP A 115 -3.72 -0.10 -9.41
C TRP A 115 -3.42 -0.64 -10.81
N LYS A 116 -4.42 -0.99 -11.63
CA LYS A 116 -4.21 -1.59 -12.97
C LYS A 116 -3.44 -0.67 -13.93
N SER A 117 -3.62 0.64 -13.74
CA SER A 117 -2.91 1.67 -14.51
C SER A 117 -1.49 1.95 -14.01
N THR A 118 -1.14 1.47 -12.81
CA THR A 118 0.19 1.66 -12.22
C THR A 118 1.18 0.63 -12.77
N TYR A 119 2.47 0.94 -12.64
CA TYR A 119 3.53 0.07 -13.16
C TYR A 119 3.62 -1.28 -12.46
N ILE A 120 2.98 -1.47 -11.30
CA ILE A 120 2.97 -2.76 -10.58
C ILE A 120 2.26 -3.84 -11.40
N ASN A 121 1.19 -3.49 -12.11
CA ASN A 121 0.49 -4.40 -13.03
C ASN A 121 1.36 -4.76 -14.25
N GLN A 122 2.18 -3.81 -14.71
CA GLN A 122 3.04 -3.98 -15.88
C GLN A 122 4.27 -4.87 -15.61
N ARG A 123 4.59 -5.17 -14.33
CA ARG A 123 5.69 -6.08 -13.95
C ARG A 123 5.37 -7.56 -14.14
N GLY A 124 4.15 -7.90 -14.54
CA GLY A 124 3.75 -9.29 -14.75
C GLY A 124 3.60 -10.07 -13.44
N GLU A 125 3.25 -9.41 -12.33
CA GLU A 125 2.63 -10.13 -11.20
C GLU A 125 1.23 -10.54 -11.66
N VAL A 126 1.17 -11.71 -12.29
CA VAL A 126 -0.02 -12.30 -12.91
C VAL A 126 -1.11 -12.40 -11.84
N LEU A 127 -2.21 -11.67 -12.02
CA LEU A 127 -3.50 -12.09 -11.49
C LEU A 127 -4.21 -12.79 -12.64
N GLU A 128 -4.06 -14.11 -12.71
CA GLU A 128 -4.97 -14.94 -13.48
C GLU A 128 -6.14 -15.34 -12.58
#